data_AF-A0AA95GL56-F1
#
_entry.id   AF-A0AA95GL56-F1
#
_cell.length_a   1.000
_cell.length_b   1.000
_cell.length_c   1.000
_cell.angle_alpha   90.00
_cell.angle_beta   90.00
_cell.angle_gamma   90.00
#
_symmetry.space_group_name_H-M   'P 1'
#
loop_
_entity.id
_entity.type
_entity.pdbx_description
1 polymer ?
#
loop_
_entity_poly.entity_id
_entity_poly.type
_entity_poly.pdbx_seq_one_letter_code
_entity_poly.pdbx_strand_id
1 'polypeptide(L)'
;MTTPILNAPGNYSVNAGSVNGVKDTSAIYGDSVLSGGIAVLYIFMSLLSDVANQKYAQMQQKADISRSAQDMANRVDEIIAEVSKKGDKATGELPDDVVNYMRDNGITVDGMTIDQYLAKNGKDLDQGKLQAVKAALETVSNRASDFVSQSQLQLQKVMQSYNVTVSLINSMQTMLAEMNKSIAQNIR
;
A
#
# COMPACT_ATOMS: atom_id res chain seq x y z
N MET A 1 30.10 -18.99 -17.81
CA MET A 1 28.67 -19.23 -18.06
C MET A 1 28.20 -20.28 -17.07
N THR A 2 27.22 -19.90 -16.26
CA THR A 2 26.70 -20.57 -15.08
C THR A 2 25.41 -21.33 -15.41
N THR A 3 25.23 -22.49 -14.73
CA THR A 3 24.01 -23.32 -14.53
C THR A 3 23.40 -24.03 -15.75
N PRO A 4 22.55 -25.09 -15.60
CA PRO A 4 22.06 -25.78 -14.37
C PRO A 4 22.09 -27.34 -14.44
N ILE A 5 22.03 -28.05 -13.29
CA ILE A 5 21.22 -29.29 -13.21
C ILE A 5 20.45 -29.30 -11.90
N LEU A 6 19.14 -29.50 -12.07
CA LEU A 6 18.05 -29.52 -11.12
C LEU A 6 17.85 -30.95 -10.57
N ASN A 7 17.53 -31.05 -9.27
CA ASN A 7 16.55 -31.95 -8.64
C ASN A 7 16.72 -33.49 -8.70
N ALA A 8 16.90 -34.14 -7.53
CA ALA A 8 15.95 -35.14 -7.00
C ALA A 8 16.26 -35.52 -5.53
N PRO A 9 15.23 -35.84 -4.72
CA PRO A 9 15.32 -36.04 -3.27
C PRO A 9 15.58 -37.51 -2.91
N GLY A 10 16.29 -37.80 -1.82
CA GLY A 10 16.38 -39.18 -1.35
C GLY A 10 17.33 -39.47 -0.20
N ASN A 11 16.72 -39.71 0.96
CA ASN A 11 17.15 -40.63 2.03
C ASN A 11 18.50 -40.41 2.72
N TYR A 12 18.44 -39.69 3.84
CA TYR A 12 19.30 -39.99 4.99
C TYR A 12 18.62 -41.10 5.81
N SER A 13 19.04 -42.35 5.58
CA SER A 13 18.73 -43.49 6.43
C SER A 13 19.46 -43.36 7.76
N VAL A 14 18.73 -43.09 8.84
CA VAL A 14 19.28 -43.13 10.20
C VAL A 14 19.09 -44.53 10.76
N ASN A 15 20.21 -45.17 11.08
CA ASN A 15 20.33 -46.53 11.61
C ASN A 15 19.54 -46.67 12.92
N ALA A 16 18.50 -47.52 12.91
CA ALA A 16 17.71 -47.87 14.08
C ALA A 16 18.49 -48.86 14.98
N GLY A 17 19.49 -48.33 15.69
CA GLY A 17 20.15 -49.02 16.79
C GLY A 17 19.32 -48.92 18.06
N SER A 18 18.42 -49.88 18.25
CA SER A 18 17.85 -50.36 19.52
C SER A 18 17.94 -49.41 20.73
N VAL A 19 16.91 -48.59 20.94
CA VAL A 19 16.68 -47.90 22.22
C VAL A 19 15.54 -48.63 22.95
N ASN A 20 15.91 -49.61 23.76
CA ASN A 20 15.00 -50.17 24.76
C ASN A 20 14.69 -49.07 25.79
N GLY A 21 13.44 -48.59 25.82
CA GLY A 21 12.90 -47.82 26.95
C GLY A 21 12.34 -46.43 26.65
N VAL A 22 12.56 -45.84 25.48
CA VAL A 22 11.94 -44.55 25.14
C VAL A 22 10.65 -44.81 24.38
N LYS A 23 9.51 -44.67 25.08
CA LYS A 23 8.16 -44.86 24.54
C LYS A 23 7.65 -43.70 23.68
N ASP A 24 8.47 -42.67 23.41
CA ASP A 24 8.02 -41.49 22.69
C ASP A 24 9.04 -41.02 21.65
N THR A 25 9.01 -41.67 20.49
CA THR A 25 9.71 -41.24 19.27
C THR A 25 9.21 -39.87 18.77
N SER A 26 8.10 -39.37 19.31
CA SER A 26 7.45 -38.09 19.00
C SER A 26 8.24 -36.86 19.46
N ALA A 27 9.05 -36.99 20.52
CA ALA A 27 9.77 -35.87 21.13
C ALA A 27 10.97 -35.39 20.28
N ILE A 28 11.57 -36.26 19.47
CA ILE A 28 12.79 -35.95 18.69
C ILE A 28 12.45 -35.31 17.32
N TYR A 29 11.24 -35.54 16.79
CA TYR A 29 10.80 -35.01 15.49
C TYR A 29 9.85 -33.80 15.60
N GLY A 30 9.40 -33.43 16.81
CA GLY A 30 8.42 -32.36 17.03
C GLY A 30 8.94 -30.93 16.81
N ASP A 31 10.25 -30.70 16.97
CA ASP A 31 10.82 -29.34 16.95
C ASP A 31 10.93 -28.76 15.53
N SER A 32 11.17 -29.60 14.50
CA SER A 32 11.36 -29.14 13.10
C SER A 32 10.09 -28.55 12.47
N VAL A 33 8.91 -29.13 12.76
CA VAL A 33 7.65 -28.68 12.14
C VAL A 33 7.12 -27.41 12.80
N LEU A 34 7.21 -27.33 14.14
CA LEU A 34 6.76 -26.16 14.89
C LEU A 34 7.71 -24.96 14.73
N SER A 35 9.03 -25.17 14.80
CA SER A 35 10.01 -24.11 14.54
C SER A 35 9.96 -23.61 13.10
N GLY A 36 9.79 -24.52 12.12
CA GLY A 36 9.58 -24.17 10.72
C GLY A 36 8.31 -23.34 10.47
N GLY A 37 7.21 -23.70 11.12
CA GLY A 37 5.96 -22.93 11.05
C GLY A 37 6.08 -21.53 11.68
N ILE A 38 6.76 -21.41 12.82
CA ILE A 38 7.06 -20.10 13.45
C ILE A 38 7.93 -19.23 12.53
N ALA A 39 8.94 -19.79 11.87
CA ALA A 39 9.79 -19.06 10.93
C ALA A 39 8.97 -18.48 9.75
N VAL A 40 8.03 -19.24 9.20
CA VAL A 40 7.11 -18.75 8.15
C VAL A 40 6.22 -17.62 8.64
N LEU A 41 5.69 -17.72 9.86
CA LEU A 41 4.88 -16.65 10.46
C LEU A 41 5.69 -15.36 10.66
N TYR A 42 6.97 -15.45 11.05
CA TYR A 42 7.85 -14.27 11.12
C TYR A 42 8.11 -13.66 9.74
N ILE A 43 8.28 -14.46 8.69
CA ILE A 43 8.38 -13.95 7.31
C ILE A 43 7.10 -13.22 6.90
N PHE A 44 5.92 -13.78 7.23
CA PHE A 44 4.65 -13.11 6.99
C PHE A 44 4.50 -11.81 7.77
N MET A 45 4.92 -11.74 9.04
CA MET A 45 4.94 -10.48 9.78
C MET A 45 5.81 -9.43 9.09
N SER A 46 7.03 -9.81 8.66
CA SER A 46 7.93 -8.90 7.95
C SER A 46 7.29 -8.39 6.67
N LEU A 47 6.71 -9.27 5.86
CA LEU A 47 6.03 -8.90 4.62
C LEU A 47 4.84 -7.97 4.86
N LEU A 48 4.02 -8.27 5.87
CA LEU A 48 2.87 -7.45 6.25
C LEU A 48 3.32 -6.05 6.72
N SER A 49 4.39 -5.96 7.51
CA SER A 49 5.00 -4.69 7.89
C SER A 49 5.51 -3.89 6.70
N ASP A 50 6.20 -4.54 5.75
CA ASP A 50 6.69 -3.88 4.54
C ASP A 50 5.55 -3.35 3.67
N VAL A 51 4.51 -4.16 3.46
CA VAL A 51 3.30 -3.74 2.74
C VAL A 51 2.61 -2.58 3.45
N ALA A 52 2.51 -2.60 4.79
CA ALA A 52 1.94 -1.52 5.56
C ALA A 52 2.72 -0.21 5.37
N ASN A 53 4.04 -0.26 5.52
CA ASN A 53 4.92 0.91 5.37
C ASN A 53 4.80 1.53 3.97
N GLN A 54 4.82 0.70 2.92
CA GLN A 54 4.67 1.17 1.55
C GLN A 54 3.29 1.81 1.31
N LYS A 55 2.22 1.18 1.80
CA LYS A 55 0.86 1.72 1.65
C LYS A 55 0.66 3.01 2.42
N TYR A 56 1.25 3.12 3.62
CA TYR A 56 1.19 4.35 4.40
C TYR A 56 1.89 5.51 3.70
N ALA A 57 3.08 5.28 3.15
CA ALA A 57 3.82 6.30 2.39
C ALA A 57 3.03 6.78 1.15
N GLN A 58 2.47 5.84 0.38
CA GLN A 58 1.63 6.18 -0.79
C GLN A 58 0.35 6.92 -0.39
N MET A 59 -0.29 6.51 0.70
CA MET A 59 -1.49 7.16 1.23
C MET A 59 -1.20 8.61 1.62
N GLN A 60 -0.07 8.86 2.31
CA GLN A 60 0.32 10.21 2.68
C GLN A 60 0.52 11.10 1.45
N GLN A 61 1.31 10.63 0.48
CA GLN A 61 1.57 11.38 -0.75
C GLN A 61 0.26 11.70 -1.51
N LYS A 62 -0.65 10.71 -1.60
CA LYS A 62 -1.92 10.91 -2.30
C LYS A 62 -2.90 11.78 -1.53
N ALA A 63 -2.87 11.77 -0.20
CA ALA A 63 -3.64 12.71 0.61
C ALA A 63 -3.20 14.15 0.36
N ASP A 64 -1.89 14.40 0.24
CA ASP A 64 -1.36 15.73 -0.05
C ASP A 64 -1.76 16.18 -1.46
N ILE A 65 -1.62 15.32 -2.47
CA ILE A 65 -2.10 15.58 -3.84
C ILE A 65 -3.60 15.90 -3.87
N SER A 66 -4.41 15.14 -3.13
CA SER A 66 -5.87 15.36 -3.08
C SER A 66 -6.20 16.76 -2.54
N ARG A 67 -5.57 17.15 -1.42
CA ARG A 67 -5.77 18.48 -0.82
C ARG A 67 -5.29 19.59 -1.74
N SER A 68 -4.06 19.49 -2.25
CA SER A 68 -3.51 20.53 -3.14
C SER A 68 -4.30 20.68 -4.43
N ALA A 69 -4.73 19.58 -5.06
CA ALA A 69 -5.57 19.65 -6.25
C ALA A 69 -6.93 20.29 -5.96
N GLN A 70 -7.54 19.99 -4.80
CA GLN A 70 -8.79 20.62 -4.37
C GLN A 70 -8.61 22.12 -4.14
N ASP A 71 -7.53 22.53 -3.49
CA ASP A 71 -7.23 23.95 -3.24
C ASP A 71 -7.05 24.71 -4.57
N MET A 72 -6.37 24.11 -5.55
CA MET A 72 -6.25 24.70 -6.89
C MET A 72 -7.60 24.77 -7.61
N ALA A 73 -8.45 23.74 -7.50
CA ALA A 73 -9.79 23.75 -8.08
C ALA A 73 -10.66 24.87 -7.48
N ASN A 74 -10.56 25.09 -6.17
CA ASN A 74 -11.28 26.16 -5.48
C ASN A 74 -10.83 27.55 -5.94
N ARG A 75 -9.52 27.75 -6.20
CA ARG A 75 -9.01 29.00 -6.78
C ARG A 75 -9.56 29.26 -8.18
N VAL A 76 -9.67 28.23 -9.01
CA VAL A 76 -10.30 28.36 -10.34
C VAL A 76 -11.79 28.67 -10.21
N ASP A 77 -12.47 28.08 -9.24
CA ASP A 77 -13.90 28.35 -8.96
C ASP A 77 -14.14 29.81 -8.56
N GLU A 78 -13.22 30.41 -7.81
CA GLU A 78 -13.28 31.83 -7.47
C GLU A 78 -13.22 32.72 -8.73
N ILE A 79 -12.31 32.44 -9.66
CA ILE A 79 -12.23 33.16 -10.94
C ILE A 79 -13.50 32.94 -11.77
N ILE A 80 -14.03 31.72 -11.81
CA ILE A 80 -15.31 31.43 -12.48
C ILE A 80 -16.42 32.31 -11.90
N ALA A 81 -16.52 32.41 -10.58
CA ALA A 81 -17.52 33.25 -9.92
C ALA A 81 -17.35 34.74 -10.22
N GLU A 82 -16.11 35.24 -10.33
CA GLU A 82 -15.85 36.62 -10.75
C GLU A 82 -16.23 36.88 -12.21
N VAL A 83 -15.87 35.97 -13.10
CA VAL A 83 -16.19 36.03 -14.54
C VAL A 83 -17.71 36.00 -14.74
N SER A 84 -18.43 35.12 -14.05
CA SER A 84 -19.89 35.04 -14.14
C SER A 84 -20.60 36.32 -13.69
N LYS A 85 -20.02 37.09 -12.74
CA LYS A 85 -20.59 38.39 -12.33
C LYS A 85 -20.43 39.48 -13.39
N LYS A 86 -19.42 39.37 -14.26
CA LYS A 86 -19.08 40.35 -15.30
C LYS A 86 -19.83 40.11 -16.63
N GLY A 87 -20.56 39.00 -16.75
CA GLY A 87 -21.45 38.67 -17.87
C GLY A 87 -20.87 37.64 -18.85
N ASP A 88 -21.68 37.13 -19.78
CA ASP A 88 -21.41 35.95 -20.64
C ASP A 88 -20.16 36.02 -21.53
N LYS A 89 -19.59 37.22 -21.74
CA LYS A 89 -18.37 37.41 -22.54
C LYS A 89 -17.15 37.78 -21.70
N ALA A 90 -17.29 37.79 -20.37
CA ALA A 90 -16.17 38.02 -19.50
C ALA A 90 -15.18 36.85 -19.58
N THR A 91 -13.91 37.18 -19.46
CA THR A 91 -12.81 36.24 -19.40
C THR A 91 -12.05 36.44 -18.10
N GLY A 92 -11.37 35.40 -17.67
CA GLY A 92 -10.47 35.42 -16.52
C GLY A 92 -9.19 34.67 -16.83
N GLU A 93 -8.10 35.11 -16.21
CA GLU A 93 -6.82 34.42 -16.30
C GLU A 93 -6.70 33.38 -15.16
N LEU A 94 -6.03 32.27 -15.44
CA LEU A 94 -5.70 31.30 -14.40
C LEU A 94 -4.61 31.88 -13.48
N PRO A 95 -4.73 31.68 -12.16
CA PRO A 95 -3.65 31.99 -11.24
C PRO A 95 -2.36 31.22 -11.58
N ASP A 96 -1.21 31.88 -11.46
CA ASP A 96 0.11 31.29 -11.81
C ASP A 96 0.39 30.00 -11.03
N ASP A 97 -0.03 29.94 -9.77
CA ASP A 97 0.12 28.76 -8.92
C ASP A 97 -0.69 27.57 -9.43
N VAL A 98 -1.89 27.79 -9.97
CA VAL A 98 -2.70 26.74 -10.61
C VAL A 98 -1.99 26.23 -11.86
N VAL A 99 -1.49 27.14 -12.70
CA VAL A 99 -0.77 26.77 -13.94
C VAL A 99 0.48 25.96 -13.61
N ASN A 100 1.28 26.43 -12.64
CA ASN A 100 2.49 25.74 -12.21
C ASN A 100 2.17 24.37 -11.61
N TYR A 101 1.16 24.29 -10.74
CA TYR A 101 0.74 23.02 -10.15
C TYR A 101 0.32 22.00 -11.22
N MET A 102 -0.48 22.42 -12.20
CA MET A 102 -0.91 21.55 -13.29
C MET A 102 0.25 21.11 -14.17
N ARG A 103 1.22 22.00 -14.44
CA ARG A 103 2.44 21.68 -15.20
C ARG A 103 3.29 20.65 -14.46
N ASP A 104 3.59 20.91 -13.19
CA ASP A 104 4.50 20.10 -12.38
C ASP A 104 3.92 18.70 -12.09
N ASN A 105 2.60 18.60 -11.98
CA ASN A 105 1.90 17.33 -11.74
C ASN A 105 1.41 16.64 -13.04
N GLY A 106 1.72 17.20 -14.22
CA GLY A 106 1.32 16.63 -15.51
C GLY A 106 -0.20 16.50 -15.69
N ILE A 107 -0.97 17.42 -15.10
CA ILE A 107 -2.44 17.41 -15.19
C ILE A 107 -2.85 17.95 -16.55
N THR A 108 -3.59 17.15 -17.30
CA THR A 108 -4.09 17.52 -18.63
C THR A 108 -5.54 17.98 -18.58
N VAL A 109 -5.87 18.99 -19.37
CA VAL A 109 -7.24 19.45 -19.61
C VAL A 109 -7.61 19.04 -21.03
N ASP A 110 -8.74 18.36 -21.25
CA ASP A 110 -9.16 17.88 -22.58
C ASP A 110 -8.07 17.09 -23.35
N GLY A 111 -7.20 16.38 -22.63
CA GLY A 111 -6.11 15.60 -23.21
C GLY A 111 -4.88 16.42 -23.65
N MET A 112 -4.81 17.71 -23.33
CA MET A 112 -3.66 18.58 -23.58
C MET A 112 -3.06 19.11 -22.29
N THR A 113 -1.75 19.39 -22.31
CA THR A 113 -1.06 20.02 -21.17
C THR A 113 -1.59 21.43 -20.94
N ILE A 114 -1.41 21.98 -19.72
CA ILE A 114 -1.88 23.33 -19.40
C ILE A 114 -1.29 24.39 -20.33
N ASP A 115 0.00 24.26 -20.71
CA ASP A 115 0.66 25.20 -21.61
C ASP A 115 0.07 25.14 -23.03
N GLN A 116 -0.22 23.95 -23.54
CA GLN A 116 -0.90 23.76 -24.83
C GLN A 116 -2.35 24.29 -24.79
N TYR A 117 -3.03 24.08 -23.66
CA TYR A 117 -4.39 24.56 -23.46
C TYR A 117 -4.44 26.09 -23.50
N LEU A 118 -3.54 26.77 -22.81
CA LEU A 118 -3.42 28.23 -22.81
C LEU A 118 -2.95 28.78 -24.17
N ALA A 119 -2.03 28.09 -24.86
CA ALA A 119 -1.61 28.49 -26.20
C ALA A 119 -2.76 28.43 -27.23
N LYS A 120 -3.66 27.45 -27.09
CA LYS A 120 -4.81 27.27 -27.99
C LYS A 120 -5.96 28.24 -27.72
N ASN A 121 -6.26 28.48 -26.44
CA ASN A 121 -7.44 29.26 -26.04
C ASN A 121 -7.12 30.73 -25.69
N GLY A 122 -5.82 31.08 -25.55
CA GLY A 122 -5.39 32.35 -25.00
C GLY A 122 -5.22 32.29 -23.48
N LYS A 123 -4.65 33.37 -22.89
CA LYS A 123 -4.53 33.52 -21.43
C LYS A 123 -5.87 33.86 -20.78
N ASP A 124 -6.68 34.64 -21.48
CA ASP A 124 -8.04 35.00 -21.13
C ASP A 124 -9.00 33.86 -21.44
N LEU A 125 -9.41 33.13 -20.41
CA LEU A 125 -10.31 31.98 -20.54
C LEU A 125 -11.76 32.39 -20.24
N ASP A 126 -12.69 31.95 -21.09
CA ASP A 126 -14.12 32.05 -20.79
C ASP A 126 -14.54 31.08 -19.67
N GLN A 127 -15.75 31.26 -19.16
CA GLN A 127 -16.30 30.43 -18.08
C GLN A 127 -16.27 28.93 -18.39
N GLY A 128 -16.55 28.51 -19.62
CA GLY A 128 -16.55 27.10 -20.01
C GLY A 128 -15.14 26.51 -20.00
N LYS A 129 -14.14 27.28 -20.41
CA LYS A 129 -12.73 26.88 -20.37
C LYS A 129 -12.19 26.79 -18.95
N LEU A 130 -12.54 27.75 -18.09
CA LEU A 130 -12.22 27.68 -16.66
C LEU A 130 -12.87 26.46 -15.99
N GLN A 131 -14.13 26.14 -16.34
CA GLN A 131 -14.81 24.94 -15.84
C GLN A 131 -14.10 23.65 -16.26
N ALA A 132 -13.57 23.58 -17.48
CA ALA A 132 -12.79 22.41 -17.92
C ALA A 132 -11.51 22.24 -17.09
N VAL A 133 -10.81 23.34 -16.78
CA VAL A 133 -9.61 23.33 -15.91
C VAL A 133 -9.98 22.87 -14.50
N LYS A 134 -11.05 23.43 -13.92
CA LYS A 134 -11.57 23.02 -12.61
C LYS A 134 -11.90 21.52 -12.58
N ALA A 135 -12.62 21.03 -13.59
CA ALA A 135 -13.01 19.62 -13.69
C ALA A 135 -11.80 18.68 -13.77
N ALA A 136 -10.73 19.08 -14.46
CA ALA A 136 -9.49 18.31 -14.51
C ALA A 136 -8.83 18.20 -13.11
N LEU A 137 -8.76 19.30 -12.36
CA LEU A 137 -8.23 19.33 -10.99
C LEU A 137 -9.09 18.51 -10.02
N GLU A 138 -10.42 18.67 -10.07
CA GLU A 138 -11.35 17.89 -9.26
C GLU A 138 -11.26 16.38 -9.56
N THR A 139 -11.08 16.01 -10.83
CA THR A 139 -10.86 14.61 -11.21
C THR A 139 -9.59 14.04 -10.56
N VAL A 140 -8.50 14.80 -10.53
CA VAL A 140 -7.26 14.39 -9.86
C VAL A 140 -7.47 14.29 -8.35
N SER A 141 -8.12 15.29 -7.75
CA SER A 141 -8.46 15.32 -6.32
C SER A 141 -9.27 14.09 -5.90
N ASN A 142 -10.35 13.79 -6.63
CA ASN A 142 -11.25 12.68 -6.37
C ASN A 142 -10.53 11.33 -6.51
N ARG A 143 -9.77 11.13 -7.59
CA ARG A 143 -8.98 9.90 -7.77
C ARG A 143 -7.95 9.70 -6.67
N ALA A 144 -7.33 10.77 -6.19
CA ALA A 144 -6.37 10.70 -5.10
C ALA A 144 -7.07 10.38 -3.76
N SER A 145 -8.22 10.99 -3.49
CA SER A 145 -9.07 10.70 -2.32
C SER A 145 -9.56 9.24 -2.29
N ASP A 146 -10.00 8.73 -3.44
CA ASP A 146 -10.41 7.33 -3.60
C ASP A 146 -9.25 6.37 -3.27
N PHE A 147 -8.05 6.71 -3.75
CA PHE A 147 -6.85 5.93 -3.44
C PHE A 147 -6.53 5.95 -1.94
N VAL A 148 -6.65 7.09 -1.27
CA VAL A 148 -6.42 7.21 0.18
C VAL A 148 -7.42 6.34 0.94
N SER A 149 -8.70 6.43 0.60
CA SER A 149 -9.78 5.64 1.21
C SER A 149 -9.54 4.13 1.01
N GLN A 150 -9.14 3.72 -0.20
CA GLN A 150 -8.79 2.33 -0.49
C GLN A 150 -7.55 1.88 0.28
N SER A 151 -6.53 2.73 0.39
CA SER A 151 -5.29 2.43 1.10
C SER A 151 -5.52 2.27 2.61
N GLN A 152 -6.38 3.11 3.20
CA GLN A 152 -6.78 3.00 4.60
C GLN A 152 -7.45 1.65 4.89
N LEU A 153 -8.36 1.20 4.01
CA LEU A 153 -8.99 -0.11 4.14
C LEU A 153 -7.99 -1.26 4.00
N GLN A 154 -7.06 -1.16 3.05
CA GLN A 154 -6.00 -2.17 2.88
C GLN A 154 -5.09 -2.23 4.12
N LEU A 155 -4.72 -1.08 4.68
CA LEU A 155 -3.94 -1.00 5.93
C LEU A 155 -4.68 -1.66 7.09
N GLN A 156 -6.00 -1.44 7.24
CA GLN A 156 -6.79 -2.13 8.25
C GLN A 156 -6.74 -3.66 8.09
N LYS A 157 -6.83 -4.18 6.86
CA LYS A 157 -6.70 -5.63 6.58
C LYS A 157 -5.31 -6.17 6.90
N VAL A 158 -4.27 -5.41 6.60
CA VAL A 158 -2.88 -5.76 6.94
C VAL A 158 -2.71 -5.81 8.45
N MET A 159 -3.22 -4.83 9.19
CA MET A 159 -3.18 -4.81 10.66
C MET A 159 -3.95 -5.98 11.28
N GLN A 160 -5.12 -6.31 10.75
CA GLN A 160 -5.89 -7.49 11.17
C GLN A 160 -5.08 -8.78 10.94
N SER A 161 -4.48 -8.93 9.75
CA SER A 161 -3.64 -10.08 9.41
C SER A 161 -2.42 -10.18 10.30
N TYR A 162 -1.76 -9.05 10.59
CA TYR A 162 -0.61 -8.98 11.48
C TYR A 162 -0.96 -9.45 12.90
N ASN A 163 -2.08 -8.98 13.45
CA ASN A 163 -2.55 -9.41 14.77
C ASN A 163 -2.88 -10.91 14.82
N VAL A 164 -3.43 -11.48 13.74
CA VAL A 164 -3.64 -12.92 13.61
C VAL A 164 -2.31 -13.67 13.61
N THR A 165 -1.32 -13.21 12.83
CA THR A 165 0.01 -13.83 12.79
C THR A 165 0.70 -13.82 14.16
N VAL A 166 0.64 -12.70 14.89
CA VAL A 166 1.15 -12.61 16.26
C VAL A 166 0.46 -13.62 17.19
N SER A 167 -0.87 -13.74 17.09
CA SER A 167 -1.63 -14.67 17.91
C SER A 167 -1.28 -16.14 17.62
N LEU A 168 -1.02 -16.46 16.35
CA LEU A 168 -0.56 -17.80 15.93
C LEU A 168 0.86 -18.09 16.45
N ILE A 169 1.78 -17.13 16.37
CA ILE A 169 3.14 -17.28 16.92
C ILE A 169 3.06 -17.54 18.43
N ASN A 170 2.29 -16.75 19.17
CA ASN A 170 2.12 -16.94 20.61
C ASN A 170 1.54 -18.32 20.96
N SER A 171 0.56 -18.79 20.18
CA SER A 171 -0.04 -20.12 20.36
C SER A 171 0.99 -21.24 20.12
N MET A 172 1.79 -21.13 19.06
CA MET A 172 2.84 -22.11 18.76
C MET A 172 3.98 -22.10 19.78
N GLN A 173 4.40 -20.93 20.25
CA GLN A 173 5.40 -20.81 21.32
C GLN A 173 4.90 -21.43 22.63
N THR A 174 3.62 -21.24 22.97
CA THR A 174 3.01 -21.87 24.15
C THR A 174 3.02 -23.40 24.03
N MET A 175 2.64 -23.92 22.86
CA MET A 175 2.68 -25.36 22.60
C MET A 175 4.10 -25.93 22.70
N LEU A 176 5.11 -25.24 22.15
CA LEU A 176 6.51 -25.62 22.30
C LEU A 176 6.95 -25.65 23.78
N ALA A 177 6.53 -24.67 24.58
CA ALA A 177 6.83 -24.64 26.00
C ALA A 177 6.19 -25.81 26.76
N GLU A 178 4.93 -26.13 26.46
CA GLU A 178 4.22 -27.29 27.04
C GLU A 178 4.87 -28.61 26.64
N MET A 179 5.27 -28.76 25.37
CA MET A 179 6.00 -29.94 24.89
C MET A 179 7.34 -30.09 25.61
N ASN A 180 8.12 -29.02 25.73
CA ASN A 180 9.39 -29.03 26.46
C ASN A 180 9.19 -29.41 27.93
N LYS A 181 8.14 -28.89 28.57
CA LYS A 181 7.78 -29.24 29.95
C LYS A 181 7.39 -30.72 30.09
N SER A 182 6.59 -31.25 29.16
CA SER A 182 6.18 -32.66 29.14
C SER A 182 7.39 -33.60 28.97
N ILE A 183 8.31 -33.29 28.05
CA ILE A 183 9.55 -34.04 27.88
C ILE A 183 10.37 -34.02 29.17
N ALA A 184 10.56 -32.83 29.77
CA ALA A 184 11.31 -32.70 31.02
C ALA A 184 10.69 -33.47 32.19
N GLN A 185 9.36 -33.57 32.25
CA GLN A 185 8.64 -34.35 33.27
C GLN A 185 8.77 -35.87 33.05
N ASN A 186 8.84 -36.34 31.81
CA ASN A 186 8.98 -37.76 31.49
C ASN A 186 10.42 -38.30 31.65
N ILE A 187 11.42 -37.41 31.78
CA ILE A 187 12.83 -37.78 31.98
C ILE A 187 13.19 -37.89 33.49
N ARG A 188 12.32 -37.40 34.39
CA ARG A 188 12.45 -37.58 35.85
C ARG A 188 11.82 -38.89 36.31
#